data_AF-A0A7Y5BV50-F1
#
_entry.id   AF-A0A7Y5BV50-F1
#
_cell.length_a   1.000
_cell.length_b   1.000
_cell.length_c   1.000
_cell.angle_alpha   90.00
_cell.angle_beta   90.00
_cell.angle_gamma   90.00
#
_symmetry.space_group_name_H-M   'P 1'
#
loop_
_entity.id
_entity.type
_entity.pdbx_description
1 polymer ?
#
loop_
_entity_poly.entity_id
_entity_poly.type
_entity_poly.pdbx_seq_one_letter_code
_entity_poly.pdbx_strand_id
1 'polypeptide(L)'
;MNSQIRYTSFPRTKPSPSFVKSVVDVFKSYEPIISTLQLAKGLESNQVLSVLCDGLIKIGFDVESGKTAAKKLHRPVFYGENDEPTLRYEIDAFHPGWQCGLEVEAGRAILGNALFRDLFQAMVMVDVNHLCLAVSNAYKYKSGGKDMLSRDYDKAVAVADALYSHNRAQIPYGLTIIGY
;
A
#
# COMPACT_ATOMS: atom_id res chain seq x y z
N MET A 1 1.31 -14.83 20.84
CA MET A 1 0.75 -15.25 19.54
C MET A 1 1.72 -14.79 18.46
N ASN A 2 1.97 -15.58 17.42
CA ASN A 2 2.76 -15.11 16.30
C ASN A 2 1.96 -14.08 15.50
N SER A 3 2.61 -12.98 15.13
CA SER A 3 2.02 -11.94 14.28
C SER A 3 1.51 -12.53 12.98
N GLN A 4 0.34 -12.07 12.53
CA GLN A 4 -0.25 -12.39 11.23
C GLN A 4 0.17 -11.39 10.14
N ILE A 5 0.90 -10.34 10.50
CA ILE A 5 1.49 -9.43 9.52
C ILE A 5 2.52 -10.21 8.69
N ARG A 6 2.28 -10.24 7.38
CA ARG A 6 3.14 -10.92 6.41
C ARG A 6 3.39 -10.03 5.22
N TYR A 7 4.48 -10.24 4.49
CA TYR A 7 4.76 -9.47 3.30
C TYR A 7 5.47 -10.30 2.22
N THR A 8 5.33 -9.86 0.98
CA THR A 8 6.03 -10.39 -0.18
C THR A 8 6.57 -9.21 -0.98
N SER A 9 7.85 -9.26 -1.34
CA SER A 9 8.48 -8.23 -2.17
C SER A 9 8.81 -8.72 -3.57
N PHE A 10 8.82 -7.79 -4.52
CA PHE A 10 9.03 -8.00 -5.94
C PHE A 10 10.09 -7.02 -6.50
N PRO A 11 10.89 -7.43 -7.49
CA PRO A 11 10.91 -8.78 -8.07
C PRO A 11 11.45 -9.81 -7.07
N ARG A 12 10.95 -11.06 -7.15
CA ARG A 12 11.34 -12.16 -6.23
C ARG A 12 12.75 -12.70 -6.48
N THR A 13 13.51 -12.08 -7.38
CA THR A 13 14.89 -12.45 -7.73
C THR A 13 15.94 -11.84 -6.79
N LYS A 14 15.52 -10.97 -5.86
CA LYS A 14 16.40 -10.37 -4.85
C LYS A 14 15.66 -10.18 -3.52
N PRO A 15 16.38 -10.08 -2.39
CA PRO A 15 15.78 -9.70 -1.12
C PRO A 15 15.11 -8.31 -1.18
N SER A 16 14.13 -8.08 -0.30
CA SER A 16 13.53 -6.76 -0.12
C SER A 16 14.57 -5.75 0.40
N PRO A 17 14.44 -4.46 0.08
CA PRO A 17 15.23 -3.42 0.74
C PRO A 17 15.13 -3.49 2.27
N SER A 18 16.19 -3.13 2.98
CA SER A 18 16.25 -3.24 4.45
C SER A 18 15.16 -2.42 5.16
N PHE A 19 14.78 -1.26 4.60
CA PHE A 19 13.74 -0.40 5.15
C PHE A 19 12.35 -1.05 5.17
N VAL A 20 12.09 -2.05 4.30
CA VAL A 20 10.79 -2.76 4.27
C VAL A 20 10.49 -3.38 5.63
N LYS A 21 11.52 -3.85 6.33
CA LYS A 21 11.38 -4.37 7.70
C LYS A 21 10.87 -3.29 8.65
N SER A 22 11.39 -2.07 8.57
CA SER A 22 10.94 -0.94 9.41
C SER A 22 9.46 -0.62 9.17
N VAL A 23 9.01 -0.63 7.90
CA VAL A 23 7.60 -0.44 7.55
C VAL A 23 6.74 -1.56 8.14
N VAL A 24 7.12 -2.81 7.91
CA VAL A 24 6.39 -3.99 8.42
C VAL A 24 6.32 -4.01 9.95
N ASP A 25 7.37 -3.57 10.64
CA ASP A 25 7.40 -3.52 12.10
C ASP A 25 6.46 -2.43 12.67
N VAL A 26 6.15 -1.37 11.91
CA VAL A 26 5.04 -0.46 12.24
C VAL A 26 3.71 -1.22 12.19
N PHE A 27 3.40 -1.93 11.09
CA PHE A 27 2.16 -2.71 10.99
C PHE A 27 2.02 -3.74 12.13
N LYS A 28 3.11 -4.41 12.52
CA LYS A 28 3.11 -5.34 13.65
C LYS A 28 2.80 -4.67 14.98
N SER A 29 3.35 -3.47 15.21
CA SER A 29 3.15 -2.72 16.45
C SER A 29 1.69 -2.31 16.66
N TYR A 30 0.95 -2.10 15.56
CA TYR A 30 -0.47 -1.73 15.57
C TYR A 30 -1.42 -2.87 15.18
N GLU A 31 -0.91 -4.08 14.96
CA GLU A 31 -1.69 -5.26 14.53
C GLU A 31 -2.96 -5.50 15.38
N PRO A 32 -2.94 -5.38 16.73
CA PRO A 32 -4.15 -5.60 17.53
C PRO A 32 -5.33 -4.68 17.18
N ILE A 33 -5.06 -3.54 16.54
CA ILE A 33 -6.06 -2.51 16.21
C ILE A 33 -6.52 -2.64 14.74
N ILE A 34 -5.65 -3.12 13.85
CA ILE A 34 -5.91 -3.15 12.40
C ILE A 34 -6.19 -4.56 11.87
N SER A 35 -5.96 -5.61 12.67
CA SER A 35 -6.01 -7.00 12.20
C SER A 35 -7.37 -7.36 11.60
N THR A 36 -7.36 -7.78 10.34
CA THR A 36 -8.59 -8.20 9.63
C THR A 36 -9.02 -9.63 9.96
N LEU A 37 -8.14 -10.42 10.56
CA LEU A 37 -8.43 -11.78 10.99
C LEU A 37 -9.08 -11.83 12.37
N GLN A 38 -8.55 -11.06 13.32
CA GLN A 38 -8.98 -11.08 14.72
C GLN A 38 -10.25 -10.24 14.94
N LEU A 39 -10.41 -9.14 14.22
CA LEU A 39 -11.56 -8.25 14.39
C LEU A 39 -12.80 -8.78 13.66
N ALA A 40 -13.98 -8.55 14.27
CA ALA A 40 -15.27 -8.93 13.70
C ALA A 40 -15.68 -8.01 12.54
N LYS A 41 -15.27 -6.74 12.59
CA LYS A 41 -15.42 -5.74 11.53
C LYS A 41 -14.06 -5.08 11.29
N GLY A 42 -13.58 -5.12 10.06
CA GLY A 42 -12.36 -4.42 9.65
C GLY A 42 -12.55 -2.90 9.63
N LEU A 43 -11.42 -2.19 9.71
CA LEU A 43 -11.35 -0.75 9.49
C LEU A 43 -11.37 -0.42 7.99
N GLU A 44 -11.85 0.77 7.63
CA GLU A 44 -11.69 1.34 6.28
C GLU A 44 -10.23 1.81 6.05
N SER A 45 -9.79 1.94 4.79
CA SER A 45 -8.41 2.30 4.41
C SER A 45 -7.86 3.50 5.20
N ASN A 46 -8.63 4.60 5.22
CA ASN A 46 -8.25 5.84 5.90
C ASN A 46 -8.20 5.69 7.44
N GLN A 47 -8.95 4.76 8.01
CA GLN A 47 -8.91 4.47 9.45
C GLN A 47 -7.67 3.65 9.78
N VAL A 48 -7.28 2.69 8.94
CA VAL A 48 -6.03 1.95 9.08
C VAL A 48 -4.84 2.91 8.98
N LEU A 49 -4.80 3.77 7.97
CA LEU A 49 -3.74 4.78 7.81
C LEU A 49 -3.65 5.71 9.03
N SER A 50 -4.80 6.16 9.55
CA SER A 50 -4.84 7.00 10.75
C SER A 50 -4.25 6.31 11.99
N VAL A 51 -4.42 5.00 12.13
CA VAL A 51 -3.83 4.22 13.23
C VAL A 51 -2.31 4.10 13.06
N LEU A 52 -1.83 3.93 11.83
CA LEU A 52 -0.41 3.75 11.53
C LEU A 52 0.39 5.06 11.50
N CYS A 53 -0.29 6.20 11.36
CA CYS A 53 0.28 7.53 11.12
C CYS A 53 1.47 7.85 12.03
N ASP A 54 1.32 7.76 13.36
CA ASP A 54 2.39 8.08 14.30
C ASP A 54 3.62 7.20 14.13
N GLY A 55 3.42 5.91 13.85
CA GLY A 55 4.49 4.95 13.60
C GLY A 55 5.23 5.22 12.29
N LEU A 56 4.49 5.58 11.24
CA LEU A 56 5.02 5.93 9.92
C LEU A 56 5.84 7.24 9.97
N ILE A 57 5.31 8.28 10.62
CA ILE A 57 6.01 9.56 10.83
C ILE A 57 7.31 9.33 11.60
N LYS A 58 7.28 8.50 12.65
CA LYS A 58 8.47 8.17 13.46
C LYS A 58 9.61 7.54 12.64
N ILE A 59 9.30 6.83 11.57
CA ILE A 59 10.29 6.23 10.68
C ILE A 59 10.59 7.09 9.44
N GLY A 60 10.06 8.32 9.36
CA GLY A 60 10.42 9.31 8.33
C GLY A 60 9.45 9.43 7.15
N PHE A 61 8.23 8.88 7.23
CA PHE A 61 7.20 9.13 6.22
C PHE A 61 6.50 10.47 6.43
N ASP A 62 6.24 11.15 5.31
CA ASP A 62 5.14 12.10 5.20
C ASP A 62 3.85 11.30 4.99
N VAL A 63 2.80 11.58 5.77
CA VAL A 63 1.54 10.83 5.75
C VAL A 63 0.37 11.76 5.47
N GLU A 64 -0.56 11.35 4.59
CA GLU A 64 -1.82 12.06 4.36
C GLU A 64 -2.62 12.19 5.68
N SER A 65 -3.02 13.41 6.01
CA SER A 65 -3.60 13.74 7.32
C SER A 65 -5.08 14.17 7.26
N GLY A 66 -5.76 13.98 6.13
CA GLY A 66 -7.21 14.18 6.09
C GLY A 66 -7.86 14.19 4.70
N LYS A 67 -9.20 14.12 4.71
CA LYS A 67 -10.04 13.95 3.52
C LYS A 67 -10.16 15.17 2.59
N THR A 68 -9.66 16.33 3.00
CA THR A 68 -9.71 17.56 2.19
C THR A 68 -8.55 17.59 1.23
N ALA A 69 -8.74 18.10 0.00
CA ALA A 69 -7.68 18.19 -1.01
C ALA A 69 -6.37 18.82 -0.49
N ALA A 70 -6.45 19.83 0.39
CA ALA A 70 -5.28 20.48 0.99
C ALA A 70 -4.49 19.62 2.01
N LYS A 71 -5.04 18.47 2.41
CA LYS A 71 -4.44 17.54 3.38
C LYS A 71 -3.99 16.23 2.74
N LYS A 72 -4.24 16.08 1.43
CA LYS A 72 -3.78 14.96 0.64
C LYS A 72 -2.31 15.12 0.31
N LEU A 73 -1.60 14.01 0.31
CA LEU A 73 -0.21 14.00 -0.10
C LEU A 73 -0.14 13.72 -1.60
N HIS A 74 0.62 14.54 -2.32
CA HIS A 74 0.69 14.50 -3.77
C HIS A 74 2.12 14.25 -4.26
N ARG A 75 2.25 13.41 -5.29
CA ARG A 75 3.50 13.21 -6.03
C ARG A 75 3.42 13.79 -7.44
N PRO A 76 4.45 14.51 -7.90
CA PRO A 76 4.55 14.97 -9.28
C PRO A 76 4.55 13.78 -10.24
N VAL A 77 3.94 13.96 -11.41
CA VAL A 77 3.99 13.04 -12.55
C VAL A 77 4.65 13.73 -13.74
N PHE A 78 4.23 14.97 -14.02
CA PHE A 78 4.83 15.80 -15.05
C PHE A 78 5.26 17.14 -14.47
N TYR A 79 6.33 17.68 -15.05
CA TYR A 79 6.81 19.02 -14.83
C TYR A 79 6.66 19.81 -16.13
N GLY A 80 6.19 21.04 -16.02
CA GLY A 80 6.03 21.98 -17.12
C GLY A 80 7.14 23.03 -17.15
N GLU A 81 6.80 24.23 -17.62
CA GLU A 81 7.73 25.35 -17.64
C GLU A 81 8.19 25.72 -16.22
N ASN A 82 9.49 26.03 -16.08
CA ASN A 82 10.13 26.39 -14.81
C ASN A 82 10.02 25.31 -13.72
N ASP A 83 10.02 24.03 -14.10
CA ASP A 83 9.96 22.89 -13.18
C ASP A 83 8.71 22.88 -12.28
N GLU A 84 7.63 23.53 -12.73
CA GLU A 84 6.35 23.51 -12.01
C GLU A 84 5.58 22.21 -12.31
N PRO A 85 5.14 21.45 -11.29
CA PRO A 85 4.37 20.24 -11.54
C PRO A 85 3.03 20.54 -12.23
N THR A 86 2.78 19.92 -13.39
CA THR A 86 1.56 20.11 -14.19
C THR A 86 0.54 18.98 -14.01
N LEU A 87 1.01 17.81 -13.59
CA LEU A 87 0.16 16.69 -13.17
C LEU A 87 0.69 16.10 -11.87
N ARG A 88 -0.23 15.80 -10.95
CA ARG A 88 0.07 15.17 -9.67
C ARG A 88 -0.92 14.04 -9.42
N TYR A 89 -0.45 12.98 -8.76
CA TYR A 89 -1.31 11.94 -8.20
C TYR A 89 -1.21 11.93 -6.68
N GLU A 90 -2.25 11.40 -6.05
CA GLU A 90 -2.34 11.24 -4.59
C GLU A 90 -1.58 9.99 -4.16
N ILE A 91 -1.05 9.99 -2.94
CA ILE A 91 -0.43 8.83 -2.30
C ILE A 91 -0.70 8.88 -0.80
N ASP A 92 -1.01 7.74 -0.16
CA ASP A 92 -1.33 7.75 1.28
C ASP A 92 -0.13 8.19 2.15
N ALA A 93 1.08 7.72 1.84
CA ALA A 93 2.30 8.15 2.51
C ALA A 93 3.54 8.02 1.61
N PHE A 94 4.54 8.87 1.84
CA PHE A 94 5.79 8.87 1.10
C PHE A 94 6.99 9.09 2.01
N HIS A 95 8.05 8.29 1.84
CA HIS A 95 9.32 8.51 2.51
C HIS A 95 10.35 9.06 1.50
N PRO A 96 10.78 10.33 1.62
CA PRO A 96 11.67 10.95 0.63
C PRO A 96 13.07 10.30 0.59
N GLY A 97 13.65 9.97 1.74
CA GLY A 97 14.97 9.34 1.81
C GLY A 97 15.04 7.90 1.27
N TRP A 98 13.93 7.16 1.27
CA TRP A 98 13.86 5.81 0.71
C TRP A 98 13.21 5.77 -0.67
N GLN A 99 12.69 6.93 -1.13
CA GLN A 99 11.89 7.03 -2.35
C GLN A 99 10.78 5.97 -2.38
N CYS A 100 10.13 5.79 -1.21
CA CYS A 100 9.17 4.73 -0.96
C CYS A 100 7.77 5.32 -0.80
N GLY A 101 6.87 4.93 -1.70
CA GLY A 101 5.43 5.12 -1.53
C GLY A 101 4.83 4.06 -0.62
N LEU A 102 3.76 4.40 0.09
CA LEU A 102 2.88 3.47 0.78
C LEU A 102 1.43 3.79 0.39
N GLU A 103 0.69 2.75 0.05
CA GLU A 103 -0.77 2.79 -0.20
C GLU A 103 -1.44 1.75 0.69
N VAL A 104 -2.52 2.12 1.37
CA VAL A 104 -3.26 1.29 2.31
C VAL A 104 -4.65 1.03 1.78
N GLU A 105 -4.92 -0.20 1.37
CA GLU A 105 -6.20 -0.60 0.82
C GLU A 105 -6.90 -1.60 1.75
N ALA A 106 -8.06 -1.21 2.27
CA ALA A 106 -8.91 -2.05 3.10
C ALA A 106 -10.23 -2.35 2.37
N GLY A 107 -10.60 -3.64 2.33
CA GLY A 107 -11.94 -4.05 1.92
C GLY A 107 -12.06 -4.74 0.56
N ARG A 108 -13.29 -5.22 0.28
CA ARG A 108 -13.62 -6.09 -0.87
C ARG A 108 -13.22 -5.54 -2.25
N ALA A 109 -13.05 -4.23 -2.37
CA ALA A 109 -12.78 -3.55 -3.64
C ALA A 109 -11.31 -3.57 -4.06
N ILE A 110 -10.40 -4.15 -3.26
CA ILE A 110 -8.95 -4.23 -3.55
C ILE A 110 -8.68 -4.76 -4.97
N LEU A 111 -9.35 -5.83 -5.40
CA LEU A 111 -9.16 -6.38 -6.75
C LEU A 111 -9.85 -5.61 -7.88
N GLY A 112 -10.57 -4.54 -7.58
CA GLY A 112 -11.18 -3.66 -8.57
C GLY A 112 -10.18 -2.67 -9.13
N ASN A 113 -10.68 -1.49 -9.47
CA ASN A 113 -9.87 -0.43 -10.09
C ASN A 113 -8.81 0.16 -9.13
N ALA A 114 -8.94 -0.03 -7.81
CA ALA A 114 -8.06 0.60 -6.83
C ALA A 114 -6.62 0.08 -6.91
N LEU A 115 -6.41 -1.23 -6.70
CA LEU A 115 -5.09 -1.87 -6.82
C LEU A 115 -4.40 -1.55 -8.15
N PHE A 116 -5.10 -1.71 -9.27
CA PHE A 116 -4.51 -1.46 -10.59
C PHE A 116 -4.18 0.01 -10.80
N ARG A 117 -5.01 0.93 -10.29
CA ARG A 117 -4.76 2.36 -10.34
C ARG A 117 -3.50 2.69 -9.55
N ASP A 118 -3.35 2.23 -8.32
CA ASP A 118 -2.21 2.59 -7.47
C ASP A 118 -0.90 2.00 -8.04
N LEU A 119 -0.96 0.75 -8.53
CA LEU A 119 0.15 0.13 -9.24
C LEU A 119 0.56 0.93 -10.49
N PHE A 120 -0.40 1.40 -11.28
CA PHE A 120 -0.14 2.20 -12.47
C PHE A 120 0.38 3.60 -12.13
N GLN A 121 -0.27 4.30 -11.19
CA GLN A 121 0.09 5.65 -10.79
C GLN A 121 1.52 5.69 -10.24
N ALA A 122 1.91 4.70 -9.43
CA ALA A 122 3.29 4.58 -8.95
C ALA A 122 4.32 4.40 -10.08
N MET A 123 3.95 3.90 -11.27
CA MET A 123 4.89 3.78 -12.40
C MET A 123 5.32 5.15 -12.94
N VAL A 124 4.48 6.17 -12.74
CA VAL A 124 4.65 7.50 -13.33
C VAL A 124 4.88 8.59 -12.28
N MET A 125 4.80 8.27 -10.99
CA MET A 125 5.13 9.20 -9.92
C MET A 125 6.64 9.39 -9.81
N VAL A 126 7.05 10.65 -9.73
CA VAL A 126 8.45 11.04 -9.59
C VAL A 126 8.97 10.64 -8.21
N ASP A 127 10.17 10.05 -8.21
CA ASP A 127 10.89 9.56 -7.03
C ASP A 127 10.17 8.43 -6.25
N VAL A 128 9.27 7.69 -6.88
CA VAL A 128 8.73 6.45 -6.32
C VAL A 128 9.52 5.26 -6.89
N ASN A 129 10.60 4.90 -6.20
CA ASN A 129 11.47 3.77 -6.56
C ASN A 129 11.06 2.46 -5.88
N HIS A 130 10.23 2.55 -4.83
CA HIS A 130 9.61 1.40 -4.21
C HIS A 130 8.17 1.73 -3.78
N LEU A 131 7.23 0.81 -3.97
CA LEU A 131 5.86 0.92 -3.49
C LEU A 131 5.59 -0.18 -2.46
N CYS A 132 5.18 0.22 -1.26
CA CYS A 132 4.54 -0.67 -0.30
C CYS A 132 3.03 -0.60 -0.51
N LEU A 133 2.37 -1.71 -0.76
CA LEU A 133 0.92 -1.79 -0.84
C LEU A 133 0.41 -2.68 0.28
N ALA A 134 -0.29 -2.08 1.24
CA ALA A 134 -0.87 -2.79 2.37
C ALA A 134 -2.32 -3.18 2.05
N VAL A 135 -2.64 -4.46 2.19
CA VAL A 135 -3.96 -5.03 1.93
C VAL A 135 -4.39 -5.94 3.08
N SER A 136 -5.69 -6.12 3.26
CA SER A 136 -6.21 -7.07 4.24
C SER A 136 -5.73 -8.50 3.95
N ASN A 137 -5.32 -9.24 4.98
CA ASN A 137 -5.05 -10.67 4.87
C ASN A 137 -6.32 -11.42 4.46
N ALA A 138 -7.42 -11.13 5.14
CA ALA A 138 -8.73 -11.63 4.75
C ALA A 138 -9.85 -10.64 5.08
N TYR A 139 -10.69 -10.33 4.10
CA TYR A 139 -11.85 -9.48 4.29
C TYR A 139 -13.13 -10.32 4.42
N LYS A 140 -13.81 -10.18 5.56
CA LYS A 140 -15.09 -10.83 5.85
C LYS A 140 -16.23 -9.91 5.40
N TYR A 141 -17.17 -10.43 4.61
CA TYR A 141 -18.32 -9.67 4.13
C TYR A 141 -19.55 -10.54 3.97
N LYS A 142 -20.74 -9.94 3.91
CA LYS A 142 -21.99 -10.66 3.63
C LYS A 142 -22.38 -10.52 2.16
N SER A 143 -22.79 -11.62 1.53
CA SER A 143 -23.34 -11.64 0.17
C SER A 143 -24.52 -12.58 0.13
N GLY A 144 -25.71 -12.08 -0.25
CA GLY A 144 -26.94 -12.90 -0.26
C GLY A 144 -27.26 -13.53 1.10
N GLY A 145 -26.95 -12.84 2.20
CA GLY A 145 -27.16 -13.35 3.57
C GLY A 145 -26.11 -14.34 4.08
N LYS A 146 -25.14 -14.75 3.26
CA LYS A 146 -24.05 -15.67 3.65
C LYS A 146 -22.78 -14.91 3.99
N ASP A 147 -22.07 -15.39 5.01
CA ASP A 147 -20.72 -14.91 5.33
C ASP A 147 -19.74 -15.43 4.27
N MET A 148 -19.01 -14.49 3.69
CA MET A 148 -18.01 -14.71 2.66
C MET A 148 -16.66 -14.18 3.15
N LEU A 149 -15.59 -14.76 2.63
CA LEU A 149 -14.23 -14.36 2.95
C LEU A 149 -13.43 -14.16 1.65
N SER A 150 -12.83 -12.99 1.50
CA SER A 150 -11.89 -12.67 0.42
C SER A 150 -10.46 -12.74 0.95
N ARG A 151 -9.55 -13.40 0.21
CA ARG A 151 -8.12 -13.48 0.54
C ARG A 151 -7.35 -12.41 -0.22
N ASP A 152 -7.47 -11.16 0.20
CA ASP A 152 -7.04 -10.01 -0.60
C ASP A 152 -5.52 -9.93 -0.75
N TYR A 153 -4.77 -10.30 0.28
CA TYR A 153 -3.32 -10.48 0.19
C TYR A 153 -2.91 -11.47 -0.92
N ASP A 154 -3.47 -12.69 -0.92
CA ASP A 154 -3.09 -13.73 -1.88
C ASP A 154 -3.41 -13.28 -3.32
N LYS A 155 -4.52 -12.55 -3.47
CA LYS A 155 -4.97 -11.97 -4.74
C LYS A 155 -4.04 -10.85 -5.23
N ALA A 156 -3.63 -9.93 -4.35
CA ALA A 156 -2.69 -8.86 -4.68
C ALA A 156 -1.30 -9.42 -5.03
N VAL A 157 -0.84 -10.45 -4.30
CA VAL A 157 0.38 -11.18 -4.62
C VAL A 157 0.31 -11.82 -6.00
N ALA A 158 -0.81 -12.46 -6.37
CA ALA A 158 -0.98 -13.06 -7.69
C ALA A 158 -0.92 -12.01 -8.83
N VAL A 159 -1.50 -10.82 -8.62
CA VAL A 159 -1.39 -9.70 -9.57
C VAL A 159 0.07 -9.23 -9.71
N ALA A 160 0.77 -9.07 -8.58
CA ALA A 160 2.18 -8.70 -8.59
C ALA A 160 3.07 -9.77 -9.25
N ASP A 161 2.82 -11.06 -9.00
CA ASP A 161 3.51 -12.16 -9.68
C ASP A 161 3.31 -12.06 -11.20
N ALA A 162 2.10 -11.79 -11.69
CA ALA A 162 1.84 -11.62 -13.12
C ALA A 162 2.57 -10.41 -13.73
N LEU A 163 2.59 -9.27 -13.03
CA LEU A 163 3.26 -8.06 -13.52
C LEU A 163 4.79 -8.18 -13.55
N TYR A 164 5.39 -8.79 -12.53
CA TYR A 164 6.84 -8.89 -12.39
C TYR A 164 7.46 -10.13 -13.05
N SER A 165 6.65 -11.10 -13.48
CA SER A 165 7.14 -12.29 -14.22
C SER A 165 7.09 -12.14 -15.74
N HIS A 166 6.31 -11.18 -16.27
CA HIS A 166 6.15 -11.02 -17.72
C HIS A 166 7.05 -9.91 -18.28
N ASN A 167 7.69 -10.18 -19.41
CA ASN A 167 8.52 -9.20 -20.13
C ASN A 167 7.74 -8.05 -20.84
N ARG A 168 6.40 -8.08 -20.83
CA ARG A 168 5.55 -7.10 -21.54
C ARG A 168 5.31 -5.85 -20.72
N ALA A 169 5.36 -5.96 -19.40
CA ALA A 169 5.27 -4.84 -18.48
C ALA A 169 6.61 -4.70 -17.77
N GLN A 170 7.26 -3.55 -17.93
CA GLN A 170 8.45 -3.21 -17.16
C GLN A 170 8.03 -2.30 -16.02
N ILE A 171 7.92 -2.85 -14.81
CA ILE A 171 7.58 -2.07 -13.62
C ILE A 171 8.86 -1.35 -13.14
N PRO A 172 8.87 -0.01 -13.09
CA PRO A 172 10.10 0.76 -12.85
C PRO A 172 10.47 0.89 -11.36
N TYR A 173 9.70 0.28 -10.45
CA TYR A 173 9.90 0.33 -9.01
C TYR A 173 9.96 -1.08 -8.41
N GLY A 174 10.45 -1.20 -7.17
CA GLY A 174 10.27 -2.41 -6.37
C GLY A 174 8.90 -2.41 -5.66
N LEU A 175 8.20 -3.55 -5.59
CA LEU A 175 6.89 -3.63 -4.93
C LEU A 175 6.98 -4.45 -3.66
N THR A 176 6.23 -4.11 -2.64
CA THR A 176 6.01 -4.97 -1.46
C THR A 176 4.54 -4.99 -1.11
N ILE A 177 3.94 -6.17 -1.17
CA ILE A 177 2.59 -6.40 -0.70
C ILE A 177 2.66 -6.77 0.78
N ILE A 178 1.99 -6.01 1.64
CA ILE A 178 1.89 -6.23 3.09
C ILE A 178 0.46 -6.70 3.40
N GLY A 179 0.33 -7.82 4.10
CA GLY A 179 -0.95 -8.37 4.56
C GLY A 179 -1.16 -8.08 6.04
N TYR A 180 -2.28 -7.46 6.41
CA TYR A 180 -2.65 -7.13 7.79
C TYR A 180 -4.03 -7.65 8.21
#